data_AF-A0A2G8SAZ8-F1
#
_entry.id   AF-A0A2G8SAZ8-F1
#
_cell.length_a   1.000
_cell.length_b   1.000
_cell.length_c   1.000
_cell.angle_alpha   90.00
_cell.angle_beta   90.00
_cell.angle_gamma   90.00
#
_symmetry.space_group_name_H-M   'P 1'
#
loop_
_entity.id
_entity.type
_entity.pdbx_description
1 polymer ?
#
loop_
_entity_poly.entity_id
_entity_poly.type
_entity_poly.pdbx_seq_one_letter_code
_entity_poly.pdbx_strand_id
1 'polypeptide(L)'
;MSLMEQYYDVKGWLLYYEDDFVNVSDELLAQPHSYLQGITLPTEVERHVDALTDIAETLGIDDLSFSSYASAIDSLEDDELSVARSLLRTRHAEEDLNYQLLCASHEKELLDKWTQSLQAPSDPKETVPALERKKAALAAKAKEYQRELDDLMADMPEAPSLSITELSAFRKEVKKQEQVLKEKRAKVEAFQGLPPNIELARHSLQEARDKQMELIQLRERLLGKMVDGVN
;
A
#
# COMPACT_ATOMS: atom_id res chain seq x y z
N MET A 1 -26.22 -12.56 10.28
CA MET A 1 -26.32 -13.22 8.95
C MET A 1 -25.08 -12.86 8.19
N SER A 2 -24.24 -13.87 7.94
CA SER A 2 -22.81 -13.75 7.63
C SER A 2 -22.59 -13.77 6.12
N LEU A 3 -21.86 -12.78 5.59
CA LEU A 3 -21.45 -12.71 4.18
C LEU A 3 -20.42 -13.80 3.79
N MET A 4 -20.03 -14.67 4.72
CA MET A 4 -19.08 -15.76 4.46
C MET A 4 -19.69 -17.06 3.92
N GLU A 5 -21.03 -17.20 3.89
CA GLU A 5 -21.68 -18.42 3.40
C GLU A 5 -22.01 -18.39 1.90
N GLN A 6 -21.82 -17.27 1.20
CA GLN A 6 -22.10 -17.19 -0.25
C GLN A 6 -20.89 -17.54 -1.15
N TYR A 7 -19.71 -17.83 -0.59
CA TYR A 7 -18.50 -18.11 -1.38
C TYR A 7 -18.18 -19.60 -1.57
N TYR A 8 -18.97 -20.52 -0.99
CA TYR A 8 -18.70 -21.96 -1.06
C TYR A 8 -19.51 -22.73 -2.12
N ASP A 9 -20.41 -22.09 -2.87
CA ASP A 9 -21.32 -22.80 -3.79
C ASP A 9 -20.90 -22.77 -5.27
N VAL A 10 -19.81 -22.07 -5.62
CA VAL A 10 -19.36 -21.98 -7.03
C VAL A 10 -18.36 -23.09 -7.41
N LYS A 11 -17.74 -23.76 -6.42
CA LYS A 11 -16.80 -24.86 -6.69
C LYS A 11 -17.46 -26.20 -7.04
N GLY A 12 -18.77 -26.35 -6.85
CA GLY A 12 -19.52 -27.57 -7.18
C GLY A 12 -19.84 -27.75 -8.67
N TRP A 13 -19.73 -26.69 -9.48
CA TRP A 13 -20.13 -26.70 -10.89
C TRP A 13 -19.00 -26.98 -11.88
N LEU A 14 -17.74 -27.07 -11.42
CA LEU A 14 -16.57 -27.26 -12.29
C LEU A 14 -16.12 -28.72 -12.44
N LEU A 15 -16.84 -29.70 -11.89
CA LEU A 15 -16.46 -31.12 -11.91
C LEU A 15 -17.35 -32.01 -12.81
N TYR A 16 -18.11 -31.44 -13.74
CA TYR A 16 -19.07 -32.21 -14.57
C TYR A 16 -18.94 -32.02 -16.09
N TYR A 17 -17.77 -31.59 -16.60
CA TYR A 17 -17.56 -31.35 -18.03
C TYR A 17 -16.21 -31.87 -18.56
N GLU A 18 -15.79 -33.08 -18.21
CA GLU A 18 -14.51 -33.64 -18.69
C GLU A 18 -14.58 -34.83 -19.65
N ASP A 19 -15.74 -35.40 -20.01
CA ASP A 19 -15.72 -36.75 -20.65
C ASP A 19 -16.28 -36.90 -22.09
N ASP A 20 -16.56 -35.82 -22.85
CA ASP A 20 -16.97 -35.97 -24.26
C ASP A 20 -16.20 -35.02 -25.22
N PHE A 21 -14.87 -35.11 -25.25
CA PHE A 21 -14.09 -34.57 -26.36
C PHE A 21 -14.03 -35.58 -27.50
N VAL A 22 -14.95 -35.41 -28.44
CA VAL A 22 -14.94 -36.06 -29.74
C VAL A 22 -13.62 -35.72 -30.44
N ASN A 23 -12.91 -36.76 -30.85
CA ASN A 23 -11.65 -36.71 -31.61
C ASN A 23 -11.95 -36.18 -33.03
N VAL A 24 -12.07 -34.86 -33.15
CA VAL A 24 -12.25 -34.15 -34.44
C VAL A 24 -10.87 -34.04 -35.08
N SER A 25 -10.58 -35.06 -35.89
CA SER A 25 -9.62 -35.16 -36.99
C SER A 25 -8.58 -34.04 -37.15
N ASP A 26 -7.32 -34.45 -36.98
CA ASP A 26 -6.03 -33.79 -37.23
C ASP A 26 -5.80 -33.28 -38.68
N GLU A 27 -6.81 -33.36 -39.57
CA GLU A 27 -6.67 -33.07 -41.01
C GLU A 27 -7.17 -31.67 -41.44
N LEU A 28 -7.73 -30.87 -40.53
CA LEU A 28 -8.18 -29.49 -40.82
C LEU A 28 -7.22 -28.39 -40.36
N LEU A 29 -6.10 -28.72 -39.71
CA LEU A 29 -5.12 -27.73 -39.23
C LEU A 29 -4.13 -27.22 -40.32
N ALA A 30 -4.26 -27.65 -41.57
CA ALA A 30 -3.28 -27.34 -42.61
C ALA A 30 -3.45 -25.95 -43.28
N GLN A 31 -4.57 -25.24 -43.11
CA GLN A 31 -4.74 -23.88 -43.66
C GLN A 31 -5.62 -22.94 -42.79
N PRO A 32 -5.24 -22.64 -41.54
CA PRO A 32 -6.10 -21.87 -40.63
C PRO A 32 -6.27 -20.39 -40.97
N HIS A 33 -5.63 -19.82 -42.01
CA HIS A 33 -5.59 -18.35 -42.20
C HIS A 33 -5.85 -17.84 -43.62
N SER A 34 -6.27 -18.68 -44.56
CA SER A 34 -6.53 -18.23 -45.95
C SER A 34 -7.70 -17.23 -46.07
N TYR A 35 -8.64 -17.24 -45.12
CA TYR A 35 -9.78 -16.32 -45.08
C TYR A 35 -9.45 -14.92 -44.51
N LEU A 36 -8.27 -14.72 -43.93
CA LEU A 36 -7.83 -13.41 -43.41
C LEU A 36 -7.05 -12.58 -44.44
N GLN A 37 -6.69 -13.18 -45.59
CA GLN A 37 -6.02 -12.48 -46.67
C GLN A 37 -6.98 -11.51 -47.38
N GLY A 38 -7.05 -10.27 -46.89
CA GLY A 38 -7.83 -9.20 -47.50
C GLY A 38 -8.51 -8.25 -46.51
N ILE A 39 -8.47 -8.53 -45.22
CA ILE A 39 -9.00 -7.62 -44.20
C ILE A 39 -7.97 -6.53 -43.93
N THR A 40 -8.24 -5.32 -44.39
CA THR A 40 -7.47 -4.13 -44.00
C THR A 40 -7.91 -3.71 -42.60
N LEU A 41 -7.04 -3.89 -41.62
CA LEU A 41 -7.28 -3.43 -40.26
C LEU A 41 -7.16 -1.90 -40.20
N PRO A 42 -7.95 -1.22 -39.35
CA PRO A 42 -7.71 0.18 -39.04
C PRO A 42 -6.31 0.36 -38.45
N THR A 43 -5.60 1.43 -38.82
CA THR A 43 -4.21 1.70 -38.37
C THR A 43 -4.06 1.77 -36.85
N GLU A 44 -5.13 2.10 -36.14
CA GLU A 44 -5.13 2.04 -34.67
C GLU A 44 -5.01 0.61 -34.17
N VAL A 45 -5.73 -0.34 -34.77
CA VAL A 45 -5.71 -1.75 -34.35
C VAL A 45 -4.37 -2.38 -34.67
N GLU A 46 -3.77 -2.08 -35.82
CA GLU A 46 -2.41 -2.55 -36.18
C GLU A 46 -1.39 -2.15 -35.10
N ARG A 47 -1.40 -0.89 -34.64
CA ARG A 47 -0.51 -0.45 -33.56
C ARG A 47 -0.73 -1.19 -32.24
N HIS A 48 -1.96 -1.54 -31.92
CA HIS A 48 -2.25 -2.30 -30.69
C HIS A 48 -1.78 -3.76 -30.82
N VAL A 49 -1.93 -4.36 -32.00
CA VAL A 49 -1.43 -5.71 -32.27
C VAL A 49 0.09 -5.73 -32.19
N ASP A 50 0.79 -4.79 -32.82
CA ASP A 50 2.26 -4.68 -32.75
C ASP A 50 2.72 -4.54 -31.29
N ALA A 51 2.07 -3.67 -30.51
CA ALA A 51 2.39 -3.50 -29.10
C ALA A 51 2.13 -4.77 -28.27
N LEU A 52 1.07 -5.53 -28.57
CA LEU A 52 0.78 -6.80 -27.90
C LEU A 52 1.77 -7.89 -28.29
N THR A 53 2.25 -7.91 -29.54
CA THR A 53 3.31 -8.81 -29.99
C THR A 53 4.62 -8.49 -29.29
N ASP A 54 5.01 -7.21 -29.20
CA ASP A 54 6.20 -6.78 -28.45
C ASP A 54 6.10 -7.15 -26.95
N ILE A 55 4.90 -7.03 -26.35
CA ILE A 55 4.65 -7.45 -24.97
C ILE A 55 4.76 -8.98 -24.84
N ALA A 56 4.22 -9.76 -25.78
CA ALA A 56 4.30 -11.21 -25.74
C ALA A 56 5.75 -11.70 -25.91
N GLU A 57 6.53 -11.09 -26.82
CA GLU A 57 7.95 -11.39 -27.02
C GLU A 57 8.78 -11.02 -25.79
N THR A 58 8.55 -9.85 -25.19
CA THR A 58 9.27 -9.42 -23.98
C THR A 58 8.93 -10.26 -22.76
N LEU A 59 7.69 -10.75 -22.65
CA LEU A 59 7.28 -11.69 -21.60
C LEU A 59 7.67 -13.15 -21.90
N GLY A 60 8.22 -13.46 -23.09
CA GLY A 60 8.59 -14.82 -23.48
C GLY A 60 7.39 -15.76 -23.63
N ILE A 61 6.25 -15.24 -24.07
CA ILE A 61 4.99 -15.98 -24.21
C ILE A 61 4.93 -16.59 -25.61
N ASP A 62 5.29 -17.88 -25.71
CA ASP A 62 5.27 -18.62 -26.98
C ASP A 62 3.86 -19.06 -27.41
N ASP A 63 2.91 -19.13 -26.47
CA ASP A 63 1.52 -19.53 -26.70
C ASP A 63 0.56 -18.40 -26.30
N LEU A 64 -0.30 -17.97 -27.23
CA LEU A 64 -1.31 -16.92 -27.04
C LEU A 64 -2.52 -17.38 -26.20
N SER A 65 -2.46 -18.57 -25.59
CA SER A 65 -3.50 -19.04 -24.69
C SER A 65 -3.63 -18.15 -23.45
N PHE A 66 -4.87 -17.96 -22.99
CA PHE A 66 -5.17 -17.16 -21.81
C PHE A 66 -4.41 -17.63 -20.57
N SER A 67 -4.19 -18.94 -20.43
CA SER A 67 -3.44 -19.53 -19.32
C SER A 67 -1.97 -19.12 -19.30
N SER A 68 -1.34 -19.01 -20.47
CA SER A 68 0.05 -18.57 -20.62
C SER A 68 0.22 -17.11 -20.20
N TYR A 69 -0.69 -16.23 -20.67
CA TYR A 69 -0.74 -14.83 -20.25
C TYR A 69 -1.00 -14.66 -18.75
N ALA A 70 -1.98 -15.38 -18.20
CA ALA A 70 -2.28 -15.31 -16.78
C ALA A 70 -1.07 -15.73 -15.93
N SER A 71 -0.39 -16.81 -16.31
CA SER A 71 0.82 -17.27 -15.62
C SER A 71 1.98 -16.28 -15.74
N ALA A 72 2.15 -15.64 -16.90
CA ALA A 72 3.19 -14.64 -17.09
C ALA A 72 2.92 -13.38 -16.24
N ILE A 73 1.67 -12.93 -16.19
CA ILE A 73 1.25 -11.82 -15.31
C ILE A 73 1.51 -12.16 -13.85
N ASP A 74 1.09 -13.34 -13.38
CA ASP A 74 1.32 -13.79 -12.00
C ASP A 74 2.83 -13.82 -11.68
N SER A 75 3.68 -14.30 -12.59
CA SER A 75 5.14 -14.29 -12.42
C SER A 75 5.73 -12.87 -12.34
N LEU A 76 5.21 -11.94 -13.14
CA LEU A 76 5.64 -10.54 -13.13
C LEU A 76 5.27 -9.86 -11.82
N GLU A 77 4.06 -10.12 -11.29
CA GLU A 77 3.62 -9.60 -10.00
C GLU A 77 4.47 -10.17 -8.85
N ASP A 78 4.80 -11.46 -8.88
CA ASP A 78 5.68 -12.09 -7.90
C ASP A 78 7.10 -11.50 -7.95
N ASP A 79 7.63 -11.28 -9.15
CA ASP A 79 8.93 -10.64 -9.36
C ASP A 79 8.92 -9.18 -8.90
N GLU A 80 7.86 -8.41 -9.19
CA GLU A 80 7.69 -7.04 -8.70
C GLU A 80 7.71 -7.01 -7.16
N LEU A 81 6.93 -7.90 -6.51
CA LEU A 81 6.91 -8.00 -5.06
C LEU A 81 8.27 -8.43 -4.49
N SER A 82 8.98 -9.33 -5.18
CA SER A 82 10.32 -9.77 -4.79
C SER A 82 11.32 -8.62 -4.86
N VAL A 83 11.32 -7.86 -5.96
CA VAL A 83 12.16 -6.68 -6.16
C VAL A 83 11.82 -5.60 -5.12
N ALA A 84 10.54 -5.31 -4.90
CA ALA A 84 10.10 -4.33 -3.90
C ALA A 84 10.57 -4.71 -2.48
N ARG A 85 10.48 -5.99 -2.09
CA ARG A 85 11.01 -6.48 -0.82
C ARG A 85 12.53 -6.36 -0.75
N SER A 86 13.23 -6.67 -1.84
CA SER A 86 14.69 -6.55 -1.90
C SER A 86 15.14 -5.09 -1.74
N LEU A 87 14.46 -4.16 -2.41
CA LEU A 87 14.72 -2.72 -2.34
C LEU A 87 14.49 -2.17 -0.93
N LEU A 88 13.42 -2.62 -0.26
CA LEU A 88 13.17 -2.23 1.13
C LEU A 88 14.29 -2.70 2.06
N ARG A 89 14.77 -3.94 1.87
CA ARG A 89 15.88 -4.50 2.67
C ARG A 89 17.19 -3.75 2.43
N THR A 90 17.52 -3.43 1.18
CA THR A 90 18.75 -2.69 0.86
C THR A 90 18.70 -1.27 1.39
N ARG A 91 17.54 -0.60 1.31
CA ARG A 91 17.33 0.73 1.89
C ARG A 91 17.51 0.70 3.41
N HIS A 92 16.93 -0.28 4.10
CA HIS A 92 17.11 -0.40 5.53
C HIS A 92 18.59 -0.62 5.91
N ALA A 93 19.29 -1.50 5.17
CA ALA A 93 20.72 -1.71 5.37
C ALA A 93 21.56 -0.44 5.10
N GLU A 94 21.18 0.38 4.11
CA GLU A 94 21.80 1.67 3.84
C GLU A 94 21.59 2.66 5.00
N GLU A 95 20.36 2.76 5.50
CA GLU A 95 20.03 3.62 6.65
C GLU A 95 20.84 3.21 7.90
N ASP A 96 20.96 1.91 8.18
CA ASP A 96 21.76 1.36 9.28
C ASP A 96 23.26 1.66 9.12
N LEU A 97 23.82 1.46 7.92
CA LEU A 97 25.23 1.75 7.62
C LEU A 97 25.54 3.25 7.73
N ASN A 98 24.63 4.11 7.26
CA ASN A 98 24.77 5.56 7.42
C ASN A 98 24.75 5.98 8.88
N TYR A 99 23.85 5.40 9.69
CA TYR A 99 23.82 5.63 11.13
C TYR A 99 25.15 5.22 11.79
N GLN A 100 25.66 4.02 11.49
CA GLN A 100 26.94 3.55 12.02
C GLN A 100 28.11 4.44 11.58
N LEU A 101 28.12 4.90 10.33
CA LEU A 101 29.14 5.82 9.81
C LEU A 101 29.12 7.14 10.56
N LEU A 102 27.94 7.70 10.84
CA LEU A 102 27.80 8.91 11.64
C LEU A 102 28.35 8.69 13.06
N CYS A 103 27.97 7.60 13.72
CA CYS A 103 28.51 7.25 15.04
C CYS A 103 30.04 7.13 15.03
N ALA A 104 30.60 6.39 14.07
CA ALA A 104 32.05 6.20 13.94
C ALA A 104 32.79 7.51 13.62
N SER A 105 32.20 8.38 12.80
CA SER A 105 32.76 9.69 12.50
C SER A 105 32.82 10.59 13.74
N HIS A 106 31.75 10.58 14.56
CA HIS A 106 31.69 11.32 15.80
C HIS A 106 32.69 10.78 16.83
N GLU A 107 32.79 9.46 16.97
CA GLU A 107 33.78 8.83 17.85
C GLU A 107 35.21 9.20 17.44
N LYS A 108 35.50 9.17 16.12
CA LYS A 108 36.78 9.62 15.60
C LYS A 108 37.08 11.07 15.95
N GLU A 109 36.12 11.98 15.79
CA GLU A 109 36.30 13.39 16.18
C GLU A 109 36.59 13.55 17.68
N LEU A 110 35.97 12.74 18.53
CA LEU A 110 36.25 12.74 19.97
C LEU A 110 37.66 12.24 20.26
N LEU A 111 38.09 11.15 19.62
CA LEU A 111 39.45 10.64 19.73
C LEU A 111 40.49 11.65 19.26
N ASP A 112 40.24 12.36 18.16
CA ASP A 112 41.12 13.40 17.65
C ASP A 112 41.23 14.56 18.65
N LYS A 113 40.10 15.01 19.23
CA LYS A 113 40.08 16.04 20.29
C LYS A 113 40.84 15.59 21.53
N TRP A 114 40.66 14.35 21.98
CA TRP A 114 41.38 13.81 23.13
C TRP A 114 42.88 13.67 22.86
N THR A 115 43.25 13.20 21.67
CA THR A 115 44.64 13.09 21.24
C THR A 115 45.29 14.46 21.21
N GLN A 116 44.61 15.47 20.65
CA GLN A 116 45.08 16.85 20.65
C GLN A 116 45.23 17.40 22.07
N SER A 117 44.27 17.13 22.96
CA SER A 117 44.34 17.55 24.37
C SER A 117 45.48 16.87 25.14
N LEU A 118 45.83 15.62 24.80
CA LEU A 118 46.90 14.86 25.44
C LEU A 118 48.29 15.24 24.89
N GLN A 119 48.36 15.61 23.62
CA GLN A 119 49.59 16.06 22.96
C GLN A 119 49.87 17.56 23.17
N ALA A 120 48.87 18.34 23.55
CA ALA A 120 49.06 19.74 23.89
C ALA A 120 50.12 19.85 25.00
N PRO A 121 51.18 20.66 24.81
CA PRO A 121 52.22 20.81 25.82
C PRO A 121 51.57 21.28 27.12
N SER A 122 51.80 20.56 28.23
CA SER A 122 51.33 20.99 29.54
C SER A 122 51.77 22.41 29.80
N ASP A 123 50.85 23.25 30.28
CA ASP A 123 51.16 24.63 30.64
C ASP A 123 52.35 24.59 31.62
N PRO A 124 53.50 25.22 31.34
CA PRO A 124 54.67 25.16 32.21
C PRO A 124 54.40 25.73 33.62
N LYS A 125 53.25 26.39 33.82
CA LYS A 125 52.78 26.87 35.13
C LYS A 125 51.92 25.86 35.90
N GLU A 126 51.48 24.78 35.29
CA GLU A 126 50.74 23.72 35.98
C GLU A 126 51.68 22.87 36.84
N THR A 127 51.62 23.12 38.14
CA THR A 127 52.30 22.30 39.13
C THR A 127 51.56 20.96 39.32
N VAL A 128 52.31 19.87 39.59
CA VAL A 128 51.77 18.53 39.90
C VAL A 128 50.55 18.56 40.86
N PRO A 129 50.57 19.29 41.99
CA PRO A 129 49.40 19.36 42.88
C PRO A 129 48.16 20.01 42.26
N ALA A 130 48.31 20.92 41.28
CA ALA A 130 47.18 21.48 40.56
C ALA A 130 46.52 20.44 39.64
N LEU A 131 47.32 19.59 38.98
CA LEU A 131 46.84 18.48 38.16
C LEU A 131 46.12 17.42 38.98
N GLU A 132 46.64 17.08 40.17
CA GLU A 132 45.98 16.13 41.08
C GLU A 132 44.60 16.63 41.54
N ARG A 133 44.48 17.93 41.85
CA ARG A 133 43.19 18.54 42.19
C ARG A 133 42.22 18.50 41.01
N LYS A 134 42.68 18.79 39.79
CA LYS A 134 41.85 18.68 38.58
C LYS A 134 41.37 17.25 38.34
N LYS A 135 42.27 16.26 38.48
CA LYS A 135 41.92 14.83 38.38
C LYS A 135 40.87 14.43 39.42
N ALA A 136 41.02 14.86 40.66
CA ALA A 136 40.05 14.58 41.73
C ALA A 136 38.68 15.23 41.43
N ALA A 137 38.67 16.47 40.94
CA ALA A 137 37.44 17.17 40.55
C ALA A 137 36.73 16.47 39.37
N LEU A 138 37.47 16.05 38.34
CA LEU A 138 36.93 15.29 37.22
C LEU A 138 36.38 13.93 37.66
N ALA A 139 37.09 13.22 38.53
CA ALA A 139 36.61 11.94 39.08
C ALA A 139 35.32 12.12 39.91
N ALA A 140 35.20 13.22 40.65
CA ALA A 140 33.98 13.55 41.37
C ALA A 140 32.82 13.84 40.41
N LYS A 141 33.05 14.61 39.35
CA LYS A 141 32.06 14.90 38.31
C LYS A 141 31.63 13.65 37.52
N ALA A 142 32.57 12.77 37.19
CA ALA A 142 32.24 11.49 36.54
C ALA A 142 31.31 10.63 37.41
N LYS A 143 31.54 10.60 38.73
CA LYS A 143 30.66 9.89 39.68
C LYS A 143 29.28 10.56 39.82
N GLU A 144 29.21 11.89 39.74
CA GLU A 144 27.96 12.64 39.73
C GLU A 144 27.13 12.28 38.50
N TYR A 145 27.72 12.32 37.29
CA TYR A 145 27.03 11.93 36.06
C TYR A 145 26.63 10.47 36.02
N GLN A 146 27.44 9.56 36.58
CA GLN A 146 27.04 8.16 36.70
C GLN A 146 25.79 8.01 37.56
N ARG A 147 25.72 8.73 38.70
CA ARG A 147 24.54 8.71 39.56
C ARG A 147 23.32 9.30 38.86
N GLU A 148 23.47 10.43 38.18
CA GLU A 148 22.37 11.03 37.41
C GLU A 148 21.86 10.07 36.31
N LEU A 149 22.76 9.34 35.65
CA LEU A 149 22.40 8.33 34.67
C LEU A 149 21.67 7.14 35.32
N ASP A 150 22.17 6.65 36.46
CA ASP A 150 21.52 5.58 37.21
C ASP A 150 20.13 6.00 37.71
N ASP A 151 19.97 7.25 38.19
CA ASP A 151 18.69 7.83 38.61
C ASP A 151 17.73 7.95 37.42
N LEU A 152 18.21 8.45 36.27
CA LEU A 152 17.41 8.55 35.05
C LEU A 152 16.98 7.17 34.54
N MET A 153 17.86 6.17 34.63
CA MET A 153 17.53 4.79 34.27
C MET A 153 16.53 4.15 35.25
N ALA A 154 16.56 4.54 36.53
CA ALA A 154 15.58 4.11 37.52
C ALA A 154 14.20 4.77 37.32
N ASP A 155 14.18 6.02 36.85
CA ASP A 155 12.95 6.75 36.53
C ASP A 155 12.35 6.35 35.17
N MET A 156 13.16 5.79 34.25
CA MET A 156 12.63 5.27 33.00
C MET A 156 11.73 4.07 33.28
N PRO A 157 10.46 4.09 32.83
CA PRO A 157 9.60 2.93 32.93
C PRO A 157 10.30 1.76 32.22
N GLU A 158 10.39 0.62 32.90
CA GLU A 158 10.98 -0.60 32.35
C GLU A 158 10.35 -0.81 30.97
N ALA A 159 11.20 -0.79 29.93
CA ALA A 159 10.74 -0.87 28.55
C ALA A 159 9.84 -2.11 28.48
N PRO A 160 8.54 -1.95 28.17
CA PRO A 160 7.64 -3.09 28.21
C PRO A 160 8.24 -4.12 27.28
N SER A 161 8.43 -5.34 27.79
CA SER A 161 8.96 -6.47 27.04
C SER A 161 7.92 -6.92 26.03
N LEU A 162 7.64 -6.05 25.07
CA LEU A 162 6.69 -6.26 23.99
C LEU A 162 7.25 -7.40 23.15
N SER A 163 6.77 -8.59 23.43
CA SER A 163 7.06 -9.76 22.61
C SER A 163 6.57 -9.50 21.19
N ILE A 164 7.26 -10.06 20.19
CA ILE A 164 6.85 -9.99 18.78
C ILE A 164 5.37 -10.41 18.61
N THR A 165 4.91 -11.34 19.43
CA THR A 165 3.50 -11.78 19.47
C THR A 165 2.55 -10.65 19.89
N GLU A 166 2.91 -9.86 20.90
CA GLU A 166 2.11 -8.74 21.38
C GLU A 166 2.05 -7.60 20.36
N LEU A 167 3.19 -7.28 19.72
CA LEU A 167 3.22 -6.32 18.62
C LEU A 167 2.31 -6.76 17.45
N SER A 168 2.30 -8.06 17.13
CA SER A 168 1.41 -8.59 16.09
C SER A 168 -0.07 -8.48 16.49
N ALA A 169 -0.39 -8.66 17.78
CA ALA A 169 -1.74 -8.50 18.31
C ALA A 169 -2.18 -7.03 18.29
N PHE A 170 -1.31 -6.11 18.71
CA PHE A 170 -1.54 -4.67 18.61
C PHE A 170 -1.78 -4.23 17.17
N ARG A 171 -0.98 -4.72 16.21
CA ARG A 171 -1.19 -4.42 14.79
C ARG A 171 -2.55 -4.89 14.29
N LYS A 172 -2.99 -6.08 14.71
CA LYS A 172 -4.33 -6.60 14.36
C LYS A 172 -5.43 -5.72 14.96
N GLU A 173 -5.28 -5.29 16.20
CA GLU A 173 -6.25 -4.41 16.88
C GLU A 173 -6.32 -3.03 16.22
N VAL A 174 -5.17 -2.42 15.89
CA VAL A 174 -5.12 -1.14 15.16
C VAL A 174 -5.84 -1.27 13.81
N LYS A 175 -5.57 -2.33 13.04
CA LYS A 175 -6.25 -2.57 11.75
C LYS A 175 -7.77 -2.71 11.90
N LYS A 176 -8.23 -3.36 12.97
CA LYS A 176 -9.65 -3.50 13.29
C LYS A 176 -10.28 -2.14 13.62
N GLN A 177 -9.60 -1.32 14.41
CA GLN A 177 -10.06 0.03 14.75
C GLN A 177 -10.10 0.95 13.54
N GLU A 178 -9.12 0.86 12.64
CA GLU A 178 -9.10 1.58 11.36
C GLU A 178 -10.29 1.22 10.48
N GLN A 179 -10.66 -0.06 10.40
CA GLN A 179 -11.86 -0.51 9.69
C GLN A 179 -13.13 0.11 10.28
N VAL A 180 -13.28 0.07 11.60
CA VAL A 180 -14.42 0.69 12.30
C VAL A 180 -14.48 2.20 12.03
N LEU A 181 -13.33 2.88 12.03
CA LEU A 181 -13.26 4.31 11.70
C LEU A 181 -13.63 4.57 10.24
N LYS A 182 -13.19 3.73 9.30
CA LYS A 182 -13.56 3.82 7.89
C LYS A 182 -15.06 3.68 7.69
N GLU A 183 -15.69 2.70 8.34
CA GLU A 183 -17.15 2.53 8.30
C GLU A 183 -17.90 3.73 8.90
N LYS A 184 -17.44 4.26 10.03
CA LYS A 184 -18.03 5.44 10.65
C LYS A 184 -17.88 6.68 9.76
N ARG A 185 -16.72 6.86 9.12
CA ARG A 185 -16.49 7.96 8.16
C ARG A 185 -17.41 7.83 6.95
N ALA A 186 -17.52 6.64 6.36
CA ALA A 186 -18.44 6.39 5.26
C ALA A 186 -19.91 6.68 5.63
N LYS A 187 -20.31 6.32 6.87
CA LYS A 187 -21.64 6.69 7.39
C LYS A 187 -21.78 8.21 7.47
N VAL A 188 -20.84 8.91 8.09
CA VAL A 188 -20.89 10.38 8.22
C VAL A 188 -20.93 11.05 6.84
N GLU A 189 -20.12 10.60 5.89
CA GLU A 189 -20.10 11.10 4.52
C GLU A 189 -21.46 10.90 3.81
N ALA A 190 -22.09 9.74 3.97
CA ALA A 190 -23.45 9.50 3.48
C ALA A 190 -24.49 10.48 4.08
N PHE A 191 -24.24 11.00 5.28
CA PHE A 191 -25.09 12.00 5.94
C PHE A 191 -24.66 13.45 5.68
N GLN A 192 -23.49 13.71 5.09
CA GLN A 192 -23.02 15.09 4.83
C GLN A 192 -23.83 15.83 3.74
N GLY A 193 -24.66 15.13 2.96
CA GLY A 193 -25.62 15.73 2.02
C GLY A 193 -27.03 15.91 2.57
N LEU A 194 -27.33 15.43 3.79
CA LEU A 194 -28.65 15.55 4.39
C LEU A 194 -28.71 16.82 5.25
N PRO A 195 -29.78 17.64 5.15
CA PRO A 195 -29.96 18.79 6.02
C PRO A 195 -29.91 18.33 7.49
N PRO A 196 -29.11 19.00 8.35
CA PRO A 196 -28.95 18.59 9.75
C PRO A 196 -30.26 18.64 10.56
N ASN A 197 -31.31 19.27 10.02
CA ASN A 197 -32.66 19.26 10.57
C ASN A 197 -33.55 18.31 9.75
N ILE A 198 -34.05 17.25 10.41
CA ILE A 198 -34.93 16.23 9.81
C ILE A 198 -36.20 16.86 9.22
N GLU A 199 -36.73 17.93 9.82
CA GLU A 199 -37.91 18.61 9.29
C GLU A 199 -37.61 19.34 7.97
N LEU A 200 -36.40 19.85 7.81
CA LEU A 200 -35.97 20.52 6.58
C LEU A 200 -35.72 19.50 5.45
N ALA A 201 -35.19 18.32 5.80
CA ALA A 201 -35.10 17.19 4.88
C ALA A 201 -36.49 16.73 4.41
N ARG A 202 -37.46 16.62 5.32
CA ARG A 202 -38.87 16.30 4.98
C ARG A 202 -39.49 17.33 4.05
N HIS A 203 -39.26 18.62 4.29
CA HIS A 203 -39.75 19.68 3.41
C HIS A 203 -39.14 19.58 2.01
N SER A 204 -37.82 19.40 1.89
CA SER A 204 -37.16 19.24 0.58
C SER A 204 -37.64 18.01 -0.19
N LEU A 205 -37.95 16.92 0.53
CA LEU A 205 -38.48 15.70 -0.06
C LEU A 205 -39.92 15.91 -0.57
N GLN A 206 -40.72 16.67 0.18
CA GLN A 206 -42.06 17.04 -0.26
C GLN A 206 -42.00 17.94 -1.51
N GLU A 207 -41.16 18.97 -1.52
CA GLU A 207 -40.95 19.81 -2.71
C GLU A 207 -40.48 19.01 -3.93
N ALA A 208 -39.59 18.04 -3.74
CA ALA A 208 -39.11 17.18 -4.83
C ALA A 208 -40.25 16.30 -5.38
N ARG A 209 -41.13 15.78 -4.53
CA ARG A 209 -42.31 15.02 -4.94
C ARG A 209 -43.31 15.88 -5.70
N ASP A 210 -43.55 17.10 -5.23
CA ASP A 210 -44.46 18.03 -5.88
C ASP A 210 -43.95 18.39 -7.29
N LYS A 211 -42.65 18.71 -7.44
CA LYS A 211 -42.00 18.92 -8.74
C LYS A 211 -42.07 17.69 -9.64
N GLN A 212 -41.86 16.50 -9.10
CA GLN A 212 -41.97 15.25 -9.86
C GLN A 212 -43.40 15.07 -10.40
N MET A 213 -44.42 15.36 -9.59
CA MET A 213 -45.82 15.29 -9.99
C MET A 213 -46.13 16.29 -11.11
N GLU A 214 -45.64 17.52 -11.01
CA GLU A 214 -45.78 18.53 -12.07
C GLU A 214 -45.17 18.05 -13.40
N LEU A 215 -43.98 17.45 -13.36
CA LEU A 215 -43.32 16.88 -14.54
C LEU A 215 -44.11 15.71 -15.14
N ILE A 216 -44.71 14.85 -14.31
CA ILE A 216 -45.57 13.75 -14.76
C ILE A 216 -46.81 14.31 -15.47
N GLN A 217 -47.50 15.29 -14.89
CA GLN A 217 -48.66 15.92 -15.51
C GLN A 217 -48.30 16.60 -16.84
N LEU A 218 -47.12 17.25 -16.90
CA LEU A 218 -46.64 17.87 -18.13
C LEU A 218 -46.36 16.82 -19.21
N ARG A 219 -45.72 15.70 -18.84
CA ARG A 219 -45.50 14.54 -19.72
C ARG A 219 -46.82 14.00 -20.26
N GLU A 220 -47.81 13.76 -19.41
CA GLU A 220 -49.13 13.27 -19.82
C GLU A 220 -49.83 14.24 -20.77
N ARG A 221 -49.76 15.54 -20.50
CA ARG A 221 -50.32 16.57 -21.39
C ARG A 221 -49.63 16.60 -22.76
N LEU A 222 -48.31 16.46 -22.81
CA LEU A 222 -47.57 16.39 -24.07
C LEU A 222 -47.91 15.13 -24.85
N LEU A 223 -47.99 13.98 -24.19
CA LEU A 223 -48.41 12.72 -24.82
C LEU A 223 -49.83 12.82 -25.37
N GLY A 224 -50.77 13.45 -24.65
CA GLY A 224 -52.12 13.72 -25.14
C GLY A 224 -52.13 14.56 -26.42
N LYS A 225 -51.38 15.67 -26.45
CA LYS A 225 -51.25 16.51 -27.65
C LYS A 225 -50.62 15.78 -28.84
N MET A 226 -49.69 14.85 -28.60
CA MET A 226 -49.11 14.05 -29.67
C MET A 226 -50.11 13.07 -30.26
N VAL A 227 -50.99 12.47 -29.44
CA VAL A 227 -52.04 11.58 -29.92
C VAL A 227 -53.10 12.34 -30.73
N ASP A 228 -53.51 13.52 -30.26
CA ASP A 228 -54.51 14.35 -30.95
C ASP A 228 -54.03 14.88 -32.31
N GLY A 229 -52.71 15.07 -32.48
CA GLY A 229 -52.11 15.56 -33.73
C GLY A 229 -51.90 14.51 -34.84
N VAL A 230 -52.25 13.25 -34.60
CA VAL A 230 -52.09 12.12 -35.55
C VAL A 230 -53.41 11.75 -36.27
N ASN A 231 -54.53 12.40 -35.90
CA ASN A 231 -55.82 12.31 -36.61
C ASN A 231 -56.02 13.49 -37.56
#